data_AF-C5BBA9-F1
#
_entry.id   AF-C5BBA9-F1
#
_cell.length_a   1.000
_cell.length_b   1.000
_cell.length_c   1.000
_cell.angle_alpha   90.00
_cell.angle_beta   90.00
_cell.angle_gamma   90.00
#
_symmetry.space_group_name_H-M   'P 1'
#
loop_
_entity.id
_entity.type
_entity.pdbx_description
1 polymer ?
#
loop_
_entity_poly.entity_id
_entity_poly.type
_entity_poly.pdbx_seq_one_letter_code
_entity_poly.pdbx_strand_id
1 'polypeptide(L)' 'MARRAAALHILVESQSEAESLLQKLKRGASFQTLARRHSRCPSKR' A
#
# COMPACT_ATOMS: atom_id res chain seq x y z
N MET A 1 27.67 -1.76 5.96
CA MET A 1 26.36 -1.08 6.05
C MET A 1 25.51 -1.51 4.87
N ALA A 2 24.31 -2.04 5.11
CA ALA A 2 23.41 -2.44 4.03
C ALA A 2 22.96 -1.20 3.24
N ARG A 3 23.42 -1.05 2.00
CA ARG A 3 23.04 0.03 1.05
C ARG A 3 21.61 -0.12 0.50
N ARG A 4 20.72 -0.86 1.17
CA ARG A 4 19.41 -1.27 0.61
C ARG A 4 18.28 -0.87 1.54
N ALA A 5 17.31 -0.13 1.00
CA ALA A 5 16.06 0.20 1.68
C ALA A 5 14.97 -0.82 1.30
N ALA A 6 14.19 -1.24 2.29
CA ALA A 6 12.97 -2.00 2.04
C ALA A 6 11.79 -1.04 2.00
N ALA A 7 11.07 -1.01 0.87
CA ALA A 7 9.87 -0.19 0.70
C ALA A 7 8.69 -1.08 0.34
N LEU A 8 7.55 -0.78 0.94
CA LEU A 8 6.27 -1.39 0.61
C LEU A 8 5.41 -0.35 -0.10
N HIS A 9 4.68 -0.75 -1.14
CA HIS A 9 3.79 0.13 -1.88
C HIS A 9 2.44 -0.54 -2.13
N ILE A 10 1.41 0.29 -2.30
CA ILE A 10 0.07 -0.13 -2.72
C ILE A 10 -0.17 0.55 -4.07
N LEU A 11 -0.30 -0.25 -5.12
CA LEU A 11 -0.65 0.25 -6.44
C LEU A 11 -2.18 0.24 -6.59
N VAL A 12 -2.77 1.41 -6.84
CA VAL A 12 -4.21 1.59 -7.08
C VAL A 12 -4.41 2.37 -8.38
N GLU A 13 -5.57 2.21 -9.02
CA GLU A 13 -5.87 2.83 -10.31
C GLU A 13 -6.42 4.25 -10.17
N SER A 14 -7.14 4.53 -9.08
CA SER A 14 -7.81 5.81 -8.89
C SER A 14 -7.25 6.59 -7.70
N GLN A 15 -7.20 7.91 -7.84
CA GLN A 15 -6.82 8.81 -6.75
C GLN A 15 -7.79 8.71 -5.55
N SER A 16 -9.08 8.55 -5.81
CA SER A 16 -10.10 8.39 -4.76
C SER A 16 -9.88 7.14 -3.90
N GLU A 17 -9.45 6.02 -4.50
CA GLU A 17 -9.04 4.84 -3.75
C GLU A 17 -7.79 5.11 -2.91
N ALA A 18 -6.79 5.80 -3.47
CA ALA A 18 -5.57 6.16 -2.74
C ALA A 18 -5.89 7.03 -1.50
N GLU A 19 -6.72 8.05 -1.66
CA GLU A 19 -7.15 8.94 -0.58
C GLU A 19 -7.96 8.18 0.48
N SER A 20 -8.87 7.30 0.07
CA SER A 20 -9.63 6.45 0.97
C SER A 20 -8.73 5.52 1.79
N LEU A 21 -7.69 4.95 1.17
CA LEU A 21 -6.71 4.12 1.85
C LEU A 21 -5.85 4.94 2.81
N LEU A 22 -5.46 6.14 2.43
CA LEU A 22 -4.69 7.05 3.26
C LEU A 22 -5.48 7.48 4.51
N GLN A 23 -6.78 7.72 4.37
CA GLN A 23 -7.68 7.96 5.50
C GLN A 23 -7.80 6.73 6.41
N LYS A 24 -7.92 5.52 5.85
CA LYS A 24 -7.95 4.27 6.64
C LYS A 24 -6.63 4.04 7.38
N LEU A 25 -5.49 4.32 6.75
CA LEU A 25 -4.16 4.26 7.38
C LEU A 25 -4.06 5.24 8.55
N LYS A 26 -4.51 6.49 8.37
CA LYS A 26 -4.56 7.50 9.44
C LYS A 26 -5.44 7.08 10.63
N ARG A 27 -6.50 6.29 10.37
CA ARG A 27 -7.38 5.73 11.41
C ARG A 27 -6.78 4.53 12.16
N GLY A 28 -5.58 4.07 11.79
CA GLY A 28 -4.92 2.92 12.42
C GLY A 28 -5.16 1.58 11.73
N ALA A 29 -5.69 1.57 10.50
CA ALA A 29 -5.78 0.33 9.73
C ALA A 29 -4.38 -0.17 9.34
N SER A 30 -4.19 -1.50 9.36
CA SER A 30 -2.91 -2.12 8.98
C SER A 30 -2.63 -1.95 7.49
N PHE A 31 -1.46 -1.38 7.17
CA PHE A 31 -0.97 -1.22 5.79
C PHE A 31 -0.89 -2.56 5.06
N GLN A 32 -0.48 -3.63 5.74
CA GLN A 32 -0.30 -4.95 5.13
C GLN A 32 -1.64 -5.54 4.68
N THR A 33 -2.70 -5.37 5.48
CA THR A 33 -4.06 -5.82 5.14
C THR A 33 -4.63 -5.03 3.97
N LEU A 34 -4.44 -3.71 3.97
CA LEU A 34 -4.88 -2.83 2.88
C LEU A 34 -4.11 -3.13 1.58
N ALA A 35 -2.80 -3.32 1.66
CA ALA A 35 -1.97 -3.70 0.53
C ALA A 35 -2.40 -5.04 -0.07
N ARG A 36 -2.69 -6.05 0.76
CA ARG A 36 -3.15 -7.36 0.24
C ARG A 36 -4.50 -7.30 -0.46
N ARG A 37 -5.41 -6.42 0.00
CA ARG A 37 -6.78 -6.29 -0.54
C ARG A 37 -6.86 -5.36 -1.75
N HIS A 38 -6.08 -4.28 -1.77
CA HIS A 38 -6.22 -3.19 -2.75
C HIS A 38 -5.02 -3.05 -3.69
N SER A 39 -3.85 -3.63 -3.37
CA SER A 39 -2.71 -3.53 -4.28
C SER A 39 -2.98 -4.37 -5.53
N ARG A 40 -3.07 -3.69 -6.68
CA ARG A 40 -3.13 -4.31 -8.01
C ARG A 40 -1.74 -4.61 -8.58
N CYS A 41 -0.70 -4.53 -7.75
CA CYS A 41 0.68 -4.75 -8.21
C CYS A 41 0.85 -6.20 -8.72
N PRO A 42 1.18 -6.40 -10.01
CA PRO A 42 1.42 -7.73 -10.58
C PRO A 42 2.76 -8.33 -10.13
N SER A 43 3.58 -7.59 -9.37
CA SER A 43 4.89 -8.04 -8.87
C SER A 43 4.83 -9.03 -7.71
N LYS A 44 3.66 -9.61 -7.40
CA LYS A 44 3.56 -10.88 -6.64
C LYS A 44 3.98 -12.04 -7.54
N ARG A 45 5.27 -12.14 -7.84
CA ARG A 45 5.94 -13.37 -8.30
C ARG A 45 6.77 -13.93 -7.16
#